data_AF-A0A4V3I8Y7-F1
#
_entry.id   AF-A0A4V3I8Y7-F1
#
_cell.length_a   1.000
_cell.length_b   1.000
_cell.length_c   1.000
_cell.angle_alpha   90.00
_cell.angle_beta   90.00
_cell.angle_gamma   90.00
#
_symmetry.space_group_name_H-M   'P 1'
#
loop_
_entity.id
_entity.type
_entity.pdbx_description
1 polymer ?
#
loop_
_entity_poly.entity_id
_entity_poly.type
_entity_poly.pdbx_seq_one_letter_code
_entity_poly.pdbx_strand_id
1 'polypeptide(L)'
;MSAPRILLVCTGNICRSPLAEQLLRARCDALGLLVEVHSAGTRAMVASPMTAEAAALSLKHGAHDTEHAARQVTEQLVGEADLILTATRDHRREVVTLLPKATRYTFTLNQFARLVSAVESPSDPPSSSIPGPGPETGPSLEPGPGSPTWARRADVPTSAATAESPLPVVSQQDRQPVEAAPQPASATQPAASAFSAFVASIAATRGLHPSPTPATLDDIDDPFRQSVVVYTRVAAIIDDSVTTIAAALAPALRQS
;
A
#
# COMPACT_ATOMS: atom_id res chain seq x y z
N MET A 1 -23.16 17.12 -3.18
CA MET A 1 -21.69 17.07 -2.99
C MET A 1 -21.22 15.72 -3.51
N SER A 2 -20.07 15.64 -4.19
CA SER A 2 -19.55 14.34 -4.67
C SER A 2 -19.06 13.53 -3.48
N ALA A 3 -19.26 12.21 -3.51
CA ALA A 3 -18.71 11.33 -2.48
C ALA A 3 -17.17 11.39 -2.49
N PRO A 4 -16.50 11.37 -1.32
CA PRO A 4 -15.04 11.34 -1.27
C PRO A 4 -14.48 10.08 -1.93
N ARG A 5 -13.29 10.20 -2.52
CA ARG A 5 -12.65 9.10 -3.27
C ARG A 5 -11.38 8.62 -2.59
N ILE A 6 -11.31 7.32 -2.29
CA ILE A 6 -10.16 6.66 -1.69
C ILE A 6 -9.52 5.72 -2.72
N LEU A 7 -8.21 5.89 -2.95
CA LEU A 7 -7.43 5.07 -3.87
C LEU A 7 -6.42 4.18 -3.13
N LEU A 8 -6.51 2.87 -3.32
CA LEU A 8 -5.61 1.86 -2.80
C LEU A 8 -4.55 1.50 -3.86
N VAL A 9 -3.26 1.53 -3.52
CA VAL A 9 -2.18 1.28 -4.51
C VAL A 9 -1.22 0.19 -4.05
N CYS A 10 -0.96 -0.78 -4.94
CA CYS A 10 0.14 -1.75 -4.77
C CYS A 10 0.94 -1.93 -6.07
N THR A 11 1.64 -3.06 -6.23
CA THR A 11 2.42 -3.34 -7.45
C THR A 11 1.52 -3.78 -8.60
N GLY A 12 1.02 -5.02 -8.55
CA GLY A 12 0.29 -5.64 -9.67
C GLY A 12 -1.22 -5.38 -9.69
N ASN A 13 -1.79 -4.81 -8.62
CA ASN A 13 -3.23 -4.64 -8.43
C ASN A 13 -4.04 -5.95 -8.52
N ILE A 14 -3.47 -7.05 -8.02
CA ILE A 14 -4.11 -8.39 -8.04
C ILE A 14 -4.18 -9.07 -6.66
N CYS A 15 -3.49 -8.53 -5.64
CA CYS A 15 -3.48 -9.10 -4.29
C CYS A 15 -3.85 -8.05 -3.22
N ARG A 16 -2.88 -7.20 -2.82
CA ARG A 16 -3.00 -6.28 -1.66
C ARG A 16 -4.02 -5.15 -1.84
N SER A 17 -3.88 -4.33 -2.89
CA SER A 17 -4.77 -3.19 -3.10
C SER A 17 -6.22 -3.57 -3.42
N PRO A 18 -6.52 -4.61 -4.22
CA PRO A 18 -7.93 -4.99 -4.43
C PRO A 18 -8.55 -5.64 -3.20
N LEU A 19 -7.78 -6.40 -2.41
CA LEU A 19 -8.24 -6.91 -1.12
C LEU A 19 -8.59 -5.77 -0.16
N ALA A 20 -7.70 -4.77 -0.03
CA ALA A 20 -7.94 -3.60 0.81
C ALA A 20 -9.16 -2.78 0.33
N GLU A 21 -9.34 -2.63 -0.99
CA GLU A 21 -10.51 -1.95 -1.57
C GLU A 21 -11.81 -2.66 -1.19
N GLN A 22 -11.89 -3.97 -1.43
CA GLN A 22 -13.11 -4.75 -1.19
C GLN A 22 -13.49 -4.78 0.29
N LEU A 23 -12.48 -4.93 1.18
CA LEU A 23 -12.72 -4.89 2.62
C LEU A 23 -13.12 -3.49 3.08
N LEU A 24 -12.45 -2.44 2.61
CA LEU A 24 -12.77 -1.07 3.05
C LEU A 24 -14.16 -0.66 2.61
N ARG A 25 -14.54 -0.98 1.37
CA ARG A 25 -15.89 -0.79 0.87
C ARG A 25 -16.91 -1.50 1.77
N ALA A 26 -16.71 -2.79 2.05
CA ALA A 26 -17.63 -3.55 2.90
C ALA A 26 -17.76 -2.98 4.33
N ARG A 27 -16.65 -2.51 4.93
CA ARG A 27 -16.69 -1.86 6.25
C ARG A 27 -17.43 -0.51 6.21
N CYS A 28 -17.21 0.29 5.17
CA CYS A 28 -17.91 1.56 4.97
C CYS A 28 -19.42 1.34 4.72
N ASP A 29 -19.78 0.36 3.89
CA ASP A 29 -21.17 -0.01 3.62
C ASP A 29 -21.89 -0.47 4.90
N ALA A 30 -21.24 -1.30 5.71
CA ALA A 30 -21.78 -1.75 7.01
C ALA A 30 -22.00 -0.59 8.00
N LEU A 31 -21.22 0.49 7.87
CA LEU A 31 -21.35 1.71 8.68
C LEU A 31 -22.28 2.78 8.06
N GLY A 32 -22.83 2.51 6.87
CA GLY A 32 -23.70 3.42 6.11
C GLY A 32 -22.96 4.66 5.58
N LEU A 33 -21.67 4.55 5.28
CA LEU A 33 -20.82 5.67 4.85
C LEU A 33 -20.79 5.80 3.34
N LEU A 34 -21.06 7.00 2.81
CA LEU A 34 -20.99 7.29 1.39
C LEU A 34 -19.55 7.64 0.98
N VAL A 35 -18.84 6.69 0.37
CA VAL A 35 -17.46 6.85 -0.10
C VAL A 35 -17.19 5.99 -1.32
N GLU A 36 -16.44 6.53 -2.28
CA GLU A 36 -15.98 5.76 -3.44
C GLU A 36 -14.61 5.16 -3.14
N VAL A 37 -14.54 3.83 -3.11
CA VAL A 37 -13.29 3.09 -2.88
C VAL A 37 -12.84 2.45 -4.18
N HIS A 38 -11.56 2.58 -4.48
CA HIS A 38 -10.95 2.26 -5.76
C HIS A 38 -9.55 1.70 -5.54
N SER A 39 -9.07 0.74 -6.34
CA SER A 39 -7.66 0.31 -6.31
C SER A 39 -6.96 0.45 -7.66
N ALA A 40 -5.62 0.55 -7.63
CA ALA A 40 -4.77 0.55 -8.81
C ALA A 40 -3.39 -0.06 -8.50
N GLY A 41 -2.57 -0.23 -9.54
CA GLY A 41 -1.23 -0.80 -9.46
C GLY A 41 -0.19 0.07 -10.14
N THR A 42 0.99 0.17 -9.54
CA THR A 42 2.15 0.85 -10.11
C THR A 42 2.74 0.12 -11.32
N ARG A 43 2.62 -1.20 -11.33
CA ARG A 43 2.98 -2.07 -12.46
C ARG A 43 1.85 -3.07 -12.63
N ALA A 44 0.67 -2.54 -12.92
CA ALA A 44 -0.57 -3.31 -12.87
C ALA A 44 -0.57 -4.42 -13.93
N MET A 45 -1.09 -5.58 -13.55
CA MET A 45 -1.38 -6.65 -14.49
C MET A 45 -2.73 -6.37 -15.15
N VAL A 46 -2.80 -5.33 -15.99
CA VAL A 46 -4.05 -4.76 -16.50
C VAL A 46 -5.04 -5.82 -16.98
N ALA A 47 -6.31 -5.64 -16.62
CA ALA A 47 -7.44 -6.55 -16.88
C ALA A 47 -7.36 -7.93 -16.21
N SER A 48 -6.32 -8.21 -15.43
CA SER A 48 -6.24 -9.47 -14.67
C SER A 48 -7.17 -9.43 -13.45
N PRO A 49 -7.81 -10.57 -13.11
CA PRO A 49 -8.56 -10.68 -11.88
C PRO A 49 -7.63 -10.70 -10.66
N MET A 50 -8.23 -10.67 -9.47
CA MET A 50 -7.51 -11.00 -8.25
C MET A 50 -6.96 -12.43 -8.31
N THR A 51 -5.84 -12.67 -7.63
CA THR A 51 -5.39 -14.04 -7.36
C THR A 51 -6.46 -14.79 -6.56
N ALA A 52 -6.65 -16.08 -6.84
CA ALA A 52 -7.67 -16.90 -6.19
C ALA A 52 -7.56 -16.86 -4.65
N GLU A 53 -6.34 -16.85 -4.11
CA GLU A 53 -6.08 -16.76 -2.68
C GLU A 53 -6.56 -15.44 -2.08
N ALA A 54 -6.26 -14.31 -2.75
CA ALA A 54 -6.72 -13.00 -2.31
C ALA A 54 -8.25 -12.85 -2.41
N ALA A 55 -8.86 -13.37 -3.47
CA ALA A 55 -10.32 -13.36 -3.63
C ALA A 55 -11.00 -14.19 -2.52
N ALA A 56 -10.49 -15.40 -2.25
CA ALA A 56 -10.99 -16.25 -1.17
C ALA A 56 -10.85 -15.58 0.20
N LEU A 57 -9.72 -14.90 0.47
CA LEU A 57 -9.51 -14.17 1.71
C LEU A 57 -10.41 -12.93 1.82
N SER A 58 -10.68 -12.24 0.71
CA SER A 58 -11.62 -11.11 0.69
C SER A 58 -13.00 -11.54 1.18
N LEU A 59 -13.53 -12.63 0.62
CA LEU A 59 -14.82 -13.21 1.04
C LEU A 59 -14.78 -13.69 2.49
N LYS A 60 -13.69 -14.36 2.89
CA LYS A 60 -13.51 -14.86 4.27
C LYS A 60 -13.55 -13.73 5.30
N HIS A 61 -13.01 -12.56 4.98
CA HIS A 61 -13.01 -11.39 5.85
C HIS A 61 -14.27 -10.52 5.70
N GLY A 62 -15.29 -11.00 5.00
CA GLY A 62 -16.62 -10.39 4.94
C GLY A 62 -16.78 -9.31 3.87
N ALA A 63 -15.94 -9.30 2.84
CA ALA A 63 -16.20 -8.47 1.66
C ALA A 63 -17.32 -9.05 0.79
N HIS A 64 -17.89 -8.20 -0.08
CA HIS A 64 -18.83 -8.62 -1.10
C HIS A 64 -18.13 -9.33 -2.26
N ASP A 65 -18.78 -10.37 -2.78
CA ASP A 65 -18.33 -11.02 -4.01
C ASP A 65 -18.49 -10.06 -5.19
N THR A 66 -17.37 -9.48 -5.59
CA THR A 66 -17.32 -8.41 -6.59
C THR A 66 -16.21 -8.74 -7.57
N GLU A 67 -16.53 -8.61 -8.85
CA GLU A 67 -15.52 -8.74 -9.89
C GLU A 67 -14.48 -7.62 -9.75
N HIS A 68 -13.22 -8.00 -9.93
CA HIS A 68 -12.09 -7.08 -9.94
C HIS A 68 -11.34 -7.20 -11.25
N ALA A 69 -10.94 -6.07 -11.81
CA ALA A 69 -10.05 -6.01 -12.95
C ALA A 69 -8.90 -5.05 -12.62
N ALA A 70 -7.68 -5.56 -12.65
CA ALA A 70 -6.50 -4.78 -12.35
C ALA A 70 -6.35 -3.60 -13.33
N ARG A 71 -5.95 -2.44 -12.82
CA ARG A 71 -5.71 -1.22 -13.61
C ARG A 71 -4.46 -0.48 -13.17
N GLN A 72 -3.85 0.18 -14.16
CA GLN A 72 -2.64 0.96 -13.96
C GLN A 72 -2.96 2.27 -13.22
N VAL A 73 -2.13 2.63 -12.24
CA VAL A 73 -2.21 3.94 -11.59
C VAL A 73 -1.76 5.03 -12.59
N THR A 74 -2.55 6.09 -12.68
CA THR A 74 -2.30 7.24 -13.55
C THR A 74 -2.32 8.53 -12.75
N GLU A 75 -1.71 9.59 -13.27
CA GLU A 75 -1.78 10.92 -12.64
C GLU A 75 -3.22 11.39 -12.44
N GLN A 76 -4.11 11.09 -13.40
CA GLN A 76 -5.53 11.40 -13.30
C GLN A 76 -6.17 10.73 -12.08
N LEU A 77 -6.00 9.41 -11.90
CA LEU A 77 -6.53 8.69 -10.75
C LEU A 77 -6.01 9.25 -9.42
N VAL A 78 -4.73 9.66 -9.39
CA VAL A 78 -4.09 10.25 -8.22
C VAL A 78 -4.60 11.68 -7.95
N GLY A 79 -4.94 12.43 -8.99
CA GLY A 79 -5.51 13.77 -8.89
C GLY A 79 -6.97 13.81 -8.50
N GLU A 80 -7.72 12.75 -8.80
CA GLU A 80 -9.13 12.58 -8.46
C GLU A 80 -9.36 12.05 -7.03
N ALA A 81 -8.34 11.48 -6.39
CA ALA A 81 -8.44 10.91 -5.04
C ALA A 81 -8.32 11.99 -3.95
N ASP A 82 -9.15 11.88 -2.92
CA ASP A 82 -9.07 12.70 -1.70
C ASP A 82 -8.14 12.06 -0.65
N LEU A 83 -7.97 10.74 -0.71
CA LEU A 83 -7.06 9.96 0.14
C LEU A 83 -6.44 8.82 -0.69
N ILE A 84 -5.12 8.65 -0.59
CA ILE A 84 -4.40 7.54 -1.21
C ILE A 84 -3.71 6.72 -0.13
N LEU A 85 -3.96 5.41 -0.14
CA LEU A 85 -3.35 4.45 0.77
C LEU A 85 -2.55 3.43 -0.02
N THR A 86 -1.24 3.37 0.25
CA THR A 86 -0.33 2.49 -0.47
C THR A 86 0.06 1.27 0.37
N ALA A 87 0.32 0.15 -0.29
CA ALA A 87 0.75 -1.06 0.41
C ALA A 87 2.17 -0.95 0.98
N THR A 88 3.03 -0.10 0.39
CA THR A 88 4.40 0.12 0.86
C THR A 88 4.82 1.57 0.64
N ARG A 89 5.94 1.96 1.24
CA ARG A 89 6.57 3.28 1.09
C ARG A 89 7.13 3.51 -0.32
N ASP A 90 7.61 2.46 -0.99
CA ASP A 90 8.04 2.58 -2.38
C ASP A 90 6.86 2.90 -3.30
N HIS A 91 5.69 2.25 -3.10
CA HIS A 91 4.48 2.63 -3.83
C HIS A 91 4.07 4.08 -3.57
N ARG A 92 4.22 4.56 -2.33
CA ARG A 92 3.98 5.98 -2.00
C ARG A 92 4.94 6.89 -2.75
N ARG A 93 6.23 6.53 -2.85
CA ARG A 93 7.22 7.29 -3.63
C ARG A 93 6.82 7.34 -5.11
N GLU A 94 6.39 6.22 -5.69
CA GLU A 94 5.94 6.17 -7.09
C GLU A 94 4.71 7.05 -7.34
N VAL A 95 3.71 7.00 -6.45
CA VAL A 95 2.52 7.88 -6.53
C VAL A 95 2.91 9.37 -6.45
N VAL A 96 3.79 9.72 -5.51
CA VAL A 96 4.27 11.11 -5.35
C VAL A 96 5.10 11.57 -6.54
N THR A 97 5.79 10.65 -7.23
CA THR A 97 6.52 10.95 -8.46
C THR A 97 5.58 11.31 -9.60
N LEU A 98 4.43 10.63 -9.71
CA LEU A 98 3.40 10.97 -10.69
C LEU A 98 2.77 12.34 -10.40
N LEU A 99 2.51 12.64 -9.13
CA LEU A 99 1.89 13.89 -8.73
C LEU A 99 2.44 14.40 -7.38
N PRO A 100 3.41 15.32 -7.37
CA PRO A 100 4.08 15.77 -6.15
C PRO A 100 3.13 16.34 -5.08
N LYS A 101 2.06 17.04 -5.51
CA LYS A 101 1.03 17.58 -4.61
C LYS A 101 0.27 16.49 -3.84
N ALA A 102 0.28 15.24 -4.32
CA ALA A 102 -0.38 14.11 -3.66
C ALA A 102 0.27 13.72 -2.33
N THR A 103 1.49 14.19 -2.06
CA THR A 103 2.20 13.95 -0.79
C THR A 103 1.30 14.23 0.42
N ARG A 104 0.48 15.29 0.39
CA ARG A 104 -0.38 15.71 1.51
C ARG A 104 -1.51 14.73 1.86
N TYR A 105 -1.95 13.91 0.90
CA TYR A 105 -3.05 12.95 1.08
C TYR A 105 -2.65 11.51 0.76
N THR A 106 -1.35 11.22 0.58
CA THR A 106 -0.83 9.87 0.33
C THR A 106 -0.09 9.31 1.54
N PHE A 107 -0.50 8.15 2.04
CA PHE A 107 0.06 7.43 3.19
C PHE A 107 0.27 5.96 2.84
N THR A 108 1.07 5.22 3.63
CA THR A 108 0.91 3.75 3.61
C THR A 108 -0.30 3.36 4.44
N LEU A 109 -0.89 2.19 4.15
CA LEU A 109 -2.09 1.71 4.83
C LEU A 109 -1.87 1.63 6.36
N ASN A 110 -0.82 0.92 6.78
CA ASN A 110 -0.47 0.76 8.19
C ASN A 110 -0.10 2.09 8.87
N GLN A 111 0.58 2.98 8.15
CA GLN A 111 0.91 4.31 8.68
C GLN A 111 -0.35 5.11 8.98
N PHE A 112 -1.31 5.13 8.05
CA PHE A 112 -2.54 5.89 8.22
C PHE A 112 -3.38 5.32 9.38
N ALA A 113 -3.54 3.99 9.45
CA ALA A 113 -4.23 3.32 10.55
C ALA A 113 -3.62 3.68 11.92
N ARG A 114 -2.29 3.66 12.04
CA ARG A 114 -1.62 4.06 13.28
C ARG A 114 -1.84 5.53 13.63
N LEU A 115 -1.75 6.43 12.65
CA LEU A 115 -1.92 7.87 12.90
C LEU A 115 -3.35 8.20 13.36
N VAL A 116 -4.37 7.55 12.79
CA VAL A 116 -5.75 7.78 13.23
C VAL A 116 -5.99 7.23 14.64
N SER A 117 -5.45 6.05 14.99
CA SER A 117 -5.55 5.51 16.34
C SER A 117 -4.87 6.40 17.39
N ALA A 118 -3.74 7.03 17.04
CA ALA A 118 -3.02 7.92 17.94
C ALA A 118 -3.77 9.24 18.21
N VAL A 119 -4.57 9.71 17.24
CA VAL A 119 -5.40 10.92 17.41
C VAL A 119 -6.66 10.64 18.22
N GLU A 120 -7.26 9.46 18.08
CA GLU A 120 -8.43 9.05 18.87
C GLU A 120 -8.07 8.71 20.32
N SER A 121 -6.83 8.26 20.55
CA SER A 121 -6.28 7.95 21.87
C SER A 121 -4.97 8.71 22.07
N PRO A 122 -5.02 10.02 22.41
CA PRO A 122 -3.83 10.76 22.82
C PRO A 122 -3.37 10.21 24.17
N SER A 123 -2.60 9.12 24.12
CA SER A 123 -1.95 8.55 25.29
C SER A 123 -0.80 9.46 25.70
N ASP A 124 -0.68 9.68 27.02
CA ASP A 124 0.36 10.47 27.67
C ASP A 124 1.77 10.12 27.15
N PRO A 125 2.71 11.09 27.11
CA PRO A 125 4.06 10.85 26.62
C PRO A 125 4.73 9.70 27.39
N PRO A 126 5.61 8.92 26.75
CA PRO A 126 6.32 7.85 27.42
C PRO A 126 7.16 8.45 28.55
N SER A 127 6.83 8.08 29.80
CA SER A 127 7.68 8.32 30.96
C SER A 127 9.06 7.71 30.66
N SER A 128 10.04 8.58 30.39
CA SER A 128 11.45 8.23 30.31
C SER A 128 11.92 7.79 31.69
N SER A 129 11.66 6.54 32.04
CA SER A 129 12.39 5.86 33.10
C SER A 129 13.75 5.50 32.52
N ILE A 130 14.70 6.44 32.63
CA ILE A 130 16.12 6.14 32.54
C ILE A 130 16.42 5.20 33.72
N PRO A 131 16.81 3.93 33.52
CA PRO A 131 17.31 3.13 34.62
C PRO A 131 18.69 3.70 34.99
N GLY A 132 18.82 4.18 36.23
CA GLY A 132 20.11 4.61 36.78
C GLY A 132 21.11 3.45 36.81
N PRO A 133 22.43 3.73 36.78
CA PRO A 133 23.44 2.69 36.74
C PRO A 133 23.52 1.98 38.10
N GLY A 134 23.35 0.66 38.10
CA GLY A 134 23.53 -0.24 39.24
C GLY A 134 24.44 -1.42 38.86
N PRO A 135 25.09 -2.06 39.84
CA PRO A 135 26.54 -2.17 39.84
C PRO A 135 27.10 -3.42 39.17
N GLU A 136 28.38 -3.26 38.83
CA GLU A 136 29.32 -4.15 38.19
C GLU A 136 29.53 -5.43 39.01
N THR A 137 29.30 -6.59 38.39
CA THR A 137 29.95 -7.86 38.78
C THR A 137 30.16 -8.69 37.51
N GLY A 138 31.41 -9.01 37.21
CA GLY A 138 31.78 -10.16 36.37
C GLY A 138 32.68 -11.10 37.19
N PRO A 139 33.38 -12.07 36.58
CA PRO A 139 33.10 -12.81 35.35
C PRO A 139 33.17 -14.34 35.58
N SER A 140 32.82 -15.15 34.57
CA SER A 140 33.23 -16.56 34.31
C SER A 140 32.10 -17.23 33.50
N LEU A 141 32.29 -18.13 32.54
CA LEU A 141 33.40 -18.66 31.75
C LEU A 141 32.68 -19.53 30.70
N GLU A 142 33.02 -19.37 29.42
CA GLU A 142 32.63 -20.19 28.25
C GLU A 142 33.01 -21.70 28.41
N PRO A 143 32.69 -22.67 27.49
CA PRO A 143 32.26 -22.50 26.09
C PRO A 143 31.19 -23.48 25.56
N GLY A 144 30.59 -23.11 24.42
CA GLY A 144 29.84 -24.02 23.54
C GLY A 144 30.73 -24.70 22.48
N PRO A 145 30.25 -25.81 21.89
CA PRO A 145 30.63 -26.23 20.54
C PRO A 145 29.37 -26.18 19.64
N GLY A 146 29.40 -25.85 18.37
CA GLY A 146 30.45 -25.65 17.40
C GLY A 146 29.75 -25.67 16.04
N SER A 147 29.97 -24.66 15.20
CA SER A 147 29.58 -24.70 13.79
C SER A 147 30.50 -25.64 13.01
N PRO A 148 30.05 -26.14 11.86
CA PRO A 148 30.90 -26.12 10.66
C PRO A 148 30.15 -25.46 9.49
N THR A 149 30.57 -24.29 9.02
CA THR A 149 31.60 -24.04 7.98
C THR A 149 31.31 -24.74 6.63
N TRP A 150 30.64 -24.01 5.74
CA TRP A 150 30.66 -24.27 4.30
C TRP A 150 31.81 -23.47 3.67
N ALA A 151 32.92 -24.11 3.32
CA ALA A 151 33.93 -23.54 2.43
C ALA A 151 34.94 -24.60 1.93
N ARG A 152 34.88 -24.94 0.64
CA ARG A 152 35.98 -24.92 -0.36
C ARG A 152 35.60 -25.81 -1.57
N ARG A 153 35.52 -25.20 -2.77
CA ARG A 153 36.45 -25.30 -3.94
C ARG A 153 36.33 -26.66 -4.68
N ALA A 154 36.40 -26.79 -6.01
CA ALA A 154 36.97 -25.98 -7.08
C ALA A 154 36.36 -26.38 -8.46
N ASP A 155 36.36 -25.42 -9.40
CA ASP A 155 36.75 -25.49 -10.84
C ASP A 155 36.36 -26.72 -11.72
N VAL A 156 35.50 -26.58 -12.77
CA VAL A 156 35.77 -26.32 -14.24
C VAL A 156 36.28 -27.60 -14.98
N PRO A 157 35.97 -27.96 -16.27
CA PRO A 157 35.66 -27.13 -17.47
C PRO A 157 34.61 -27.62 -18.53
N THR A 158 34.32 -26.69 -19.48
CA THR A 158 34.19 -26.80 -20.96
C THR A 158 33.12 -27.66 -21.66
N SER A 159 32.31 -26.99 -22.51
CA SER A 159 32.15 -27.23 -23.98
C SER A 159 30.99 -26.34 -24.48
N ALA A 160 31.22 -25.25 -25.23
CA ALA A 160 31.42 -25.15 -26.68
C ALA A 160 30.22 -25.65 -27.53
N ALA A 161 29.72 -24.72 -28.39
CA ALA A 161 28.90 -24.84 -29.61
C ALA A 161 27.49 -24.21 -29.53
N THR A 162 26.85 -23.57 -30.52
CA THR A 162 27.13 -22.90 -31.82
C THR A 162 25.75 -22.41 -32.33
N ALA A 163 25.71 -21.39 -33.21
CA ALA A 163 24.57 -20.90 -34.04
C ALA A 163 23.68 -19.80 -33.37
N GLU A 164 23.63 -18.51 -33.78
CA GLU A 164 23.36 -17.86 -35.09
C GLU A 164 22.18 -18.52 -35.82
N SER A 165 21.07 -17.89 -36.27
CA SER A 165 20.58 -16.52 -36.54
C SER A 165 19.08 -16.71 -36.97
N PRO A 166 18.32 -15.75 -37.53
CA PRO A 166 18.00 -14.37 -37.13
C PRO A 166 16.47 -14.10 -37.03
N LEU A 167 16.15 -12.88 -36.59
CA LEU A 167 14.82 -12.26 -36.49
C LEU A 167 14.21 -11.91 -37.87
N PRO A 168 12.88 -11.90 -38.04
CA PRO A 168 12.26 -11.21 -39.15
C PRO A 168 12.02 -9.73 -38.82
N VAL A 169 12.61 -8.88 -39.65
CA VAL A 169 12.30 -7.47 -39.83
C VAL A 169 10.91 -7.35 -40.44
N VAL A 170 9.98 -6.67 -39.78
CA VAL A 170 8.73 -6.20 -40.39
C VAL A 170 8.74 -4.69 -40.46
N SER A 171 8.51 -4.23 -41.68
CA SER A 171 8.62 -2.88 -42.21
C SER A 171 7.77 -1.84 -41.50
N GLN A 172 8.39 -0.68 -41.30
CA GLN A 172 7.75 0.61 -41.11
C GLN A 172 7.22 1.13 -42.45
N GLN A 173 5.92 1.42 -42.54
CA GLN A 173 5.27 2.50 -43.31
C GLN A 173 3.79 2.17 -43.50
N ASP A 174 2.87 2.87 -42.83
CA ASP A 174 2.27 4.11 -43.34
C ASP A 174 1.04 4.53 -42.47
N ARG A 175 1.01 5.81 -42.08
CA ARG A 175 -0.20 6.70 -41.95
C ARG A 175 -1.24 6.40 -40.82
N GLN A 176 -1.79 7.32 -40.03
CA GLN A 176 -2.02 8.78 -40.06
C GLN A 176 -2.17 9.32 -38.61
N PRO A 177 -2.07 10.64 -38.37
CA PRO A 177 -2.16 11.24 -37.03
C PRO A 177 -3.62 11.30 -36.54
N VAL A 178 -3.88 10.80 -35.33
CA VAL A 178 -5.18 10.97 -34.67
C VAL A 178 -5.16 12.30 -33.90
N GLU A 179 -6.10 13.14 -34.31
CA GLU A 179 -6.42 14.47 -33.87
C GLU A 179 -6.53 14.61 -32.35
N ALA A 180 -5.89 15.64 -31.82
CA ALA A 180 -6.00 16.07 -30.44
C ALA A 180 -7.42 16.60 -30.16
N ALA A 181 -8.06 16.05 -29.13
CA ALA A 181 -9.34 16.51 -28.60
C ALA A 181 -9.27 16.49 -27.05
N PRO A 182 -10.07 17.33 -26.37
CA PRO A 182 -9.62 18.48 -25.61
C PRO A 182 -9.31 18.16 -24.14
N GLN A 183 -8.38 18.94 -23.57
CA GLN A 183 -8.12 19.00 -22.14
C GLN A 183 -9.41 19.32 -21.36
N PRO A 184 -9.81 18.54 -20.34
CA PRO A 184 -10.80 19.01 -19.41
C PRO A 184 -10.15 20.02 -18.45
N ALA A 185 -10.82 21.16 -18.40
CA ALA A 185 -10.48 22.34 -17.64
C ALA A 185 -10.11 22.06 -16.18
N SER A 186 -9.16 22.88 -15.71
CA SER A 186 -8.83 23.13 -14.33
C SER A 186 -10.09 23.34 -13.47
N ALA A 187 -10.53 22.29 -12.78
CA ALA A 187 -11.54 22.40 -11.74
C ALA A 187 -10.89 23.01 -10.50
N THR A 188 -11.15 24.30 -10.30
CA THR A 188 -11.03 25.01 -9.03
C THR A 188 -11.48 24.11 -7.88
N GLN A 189 -10.58 23.75 -6.97
CA GLN A 189 -10.92 22.95 -5.79
C GLN A 189 -11.92 23.74 -4.92
N PRO A 190 -13.15 23.24 -4.69
CA PRO A 190 -14.10 23.90 -3.79
C PRO A 190 -13.60 23.85 -2.35
N ALA A 191 -14.22 24.68 -1.49
CA ALA A 191 -14.02 24.66 -0.05
C ALA A 191 -13.95 23.22 0.51
N ALA A 192 -12.96 22.97 1.36
CA ALA A 192 -12.62 21.66 1.90
C ALA A 192 -13.84 20.96 2.53
N SER A 193 -14.17 19.76 2.06
CA SER A 193 -15.14 18.86 2.71
C SER A 193 -14.63 18.46 4.11
N ALA A 194 -15.54 18.06 5.01
CA ALA A 194 -15.16 17.55 6.34
C ALA A 194 -14.16 16.37 6.22
N PHE A 195 -14.33 15.53 5.20
CA PHE A 195 -13.38 14.48 4.85
C PHE A 195 -11.98 15.01 4.52
N SER A 196 -11.87 15.99 3.62
CA SER A 196 -10.56 16.55 3.24
C SER A 196 -9.87 17.29 4.41
N ALA A 197 -10.66 17.93 5.28
CA ALA A 197 -10.17 18.55 6.51
C ALA A 197 -9.65 17.51 7.51
N PHE A 198 -10.35 16.37 7.65
CA PHE A 198 -9.89 15.24 8.45
C PHE A 198 -8.58 14.65 7.90
N VAL A 199 -8.48 14.39 6.59
CA VAL A 199 -7.24 13.90 5.98
C VAL A 199 -6.09 14.89 6.20
N ALA A 200 -6.35 16.19 6.08
CA ALA A 200 -5.36 17.23 6.34
C ALA A 200 -4.92 17.28 7.81
N SER A 201 -5.82 17.05 8.78
CA SER A 201 -5.44 17.01 10.20
C SER A 201 -4.56 15.81 10.51
N ILE A 202 -4.85 14.63 9.94
CA ILE A 202 -3.99 13.45 10.05
C ILE A 202 -2.65 13.66 9.34
N ALA A 203 -2.64 14.38 8.21
CA ALA A 203 -1.39 14.73 7.54
C ALA A 203 -0.52 15.67 8.40
N ALA A 204 -1.13 16.58 9.17
CA ALA A 204 -0.45 17.51 10.05
C ALA A 204 0.19 16.84 11.28
N THR A 205 -0.28 15.65 11.69
CA THR A 205 0.35 14.89 12.78
C THR A 205 1.55 14.06 12.33
N ARG A 206 1.87 14.05 11.02
CA ARG A 206 3.09 13.42 10.52
C ARG A 206 4.32 14.07 11.15
N GLY A 207 5.16 13.24 11.78
CA GLY A 207 6.36 13.69 12.48
C GLY A 207 6.14 14.05 13.95
N LEU A 208 4.89 14.12 14.42
CA LEU A 208 4.58 14.22 15.86
C LEU A 208 4.54 12.85 16.54
N HIS A 209 4.23 11.81 15.79
CA HIS A 209 4.30 10.42 16.27
C HIS A 209 5.54 9.72 15.73
N PRO A 210 6.31 9.02 16.60
CA PRO A 210 7.49 8.29 16.16
C PRO A 210 7.10 7.26 15.10
N SER A 211 7.91 7.19 14.03
CA SER A 211 7.78 6.09 13.08
C SER A 211 8.16 4.78 13.78
N PRO A 212 7.51 3.65 13.44
CA PRO A 212 7.83 2.38 14.04
C PRO A 212 9.27 2.01 13.71
N THR A 213 9.95 1.32 14.62
CA THR A 213 11.30 0.81 14.42
C THR A 213 11.25 -0.72 14.34
N PRO A 214 11.62 -1.34 13.21
CA PRO A 214 12.07 -0.71 11.96
C PRO A 214 10.92 -0.07 11.16
N ALA A 215 11.23 0.94 10.35
CA ALA A 215 10.25 1.66 9.54
C ALA A 215 9.57 0.80 8.45
N THR A 216 10.07 -0.42 8.22
CA THR A 216 9.44 -1.44 7.35
C THR A 216 8.13 -1.98 7.91
N LEU A 217 7.81 -1.74 9.18
CA LEU A 217 6.52 -2.11 9.76
C LEU A 217 5.33 -1.38 9.09
N ASP A 218 5.61 -0.30 8.35
CA ASP A 218 4.63 0.40 7.51
C ASP A 218 4.42 -0.24 6.13
N ASP A 219 5.27 -1.20 5.76
CA ASP A 219 5.20 -1.92 4.49
C ASP A 219 4.46 -3.25 4.66
N ILE A 220 3.53 -3.52 3.75
CA ILE A 220 2.82 -4.79 3.65
C ILE A 220 3.52 -5.66 2.61
N ASP A 221 4.07 -6.78 3.08
CA ASP A 221 4.75 -7.79 2.26
C ASP A 221 3.93 -8.17 1.02
N ASP A 222 4.60 -8.41 -0.10
CA ASP A 222 3.95 -8.88 -1.32
C ASP A 222 3.66 -10.39 -1.25
N PRO A 223 2.38 -10.82 -1.21
CA PRO A 223 2.06 -12.24 -1.13
C PRO A 223 2.12 -12.94 -2.50
N PHE A 224 2.28 -12.20 -3.61
CA PHE A 224 2.22 -12.80 -4.94
C PHE A 224 3.26 -13.92 -5.12
N ARG A 225 2.81 -15.10 -5.55
CA ARG A 225 3.61 -16.35 -5.67
C ARG A 225 4.25 -16.83 -4.36
N GLN A 226 3.77 -16.37 -3.22
CA GLN A 226 4.16 -16.85 -1.90
C GLN A 226 3.19 -17.91 -1.38
N SER A 227 3.50 -18.48 -0.22
CA SER A 227 2.65 -19.50 0.43
C SER A 227 1.33 -18.91 0.95
N VAL A 228 0.33 -19.77 1.14
CA VAL A 228 -0.98 -19.39 1.72
C VAL A 228 -0.86 -18.76 3.12
N VAL A 229 0.20 -19.11 3.87
CA VAL A 229 0.49 -18.53 5.18
C VAL A 229 0.82 -17.04 5.05
N VAL A 230 1.61 -16.67 4.03
CA VAL A 230 1.93 -15.25 3.75
C VAL A 230 0.67 -14.50 3.34
N TYR A 231 -0.15 -15.07 2.45
CA TYR A 231 -1.44 -14.48 2.08
C TYR A 231 -2.34 -14.23 3.29
N THR A 232 -2.48 -15.23 4.16
CA THR A 232 -3.32 -15.13 5.36
C THR A 232 -2.82 -14.04 6.31
N ARG A 233 -1.50 -13.97 6.53
CA ARG A 233 -0.89 -12.92 7.36
C ARG A 233 -1.13 -11.53 6.77
N VAL A 234 -0.90 -11.36 5.47
CA VAL A 234 -1.12 -10.09 4.76
C VAL A 234 -2.58 -9.66 4.82
N ALA A 235 -3.52 -10.60 4.65
CA ALA A 235 -4.95 -10.31 4.74
C ALA A 235 -5.35 -9.84 6.14
N ALA A 236 -4.84 -10.47 7.20
CA ALA A 236 -5.11 -10.04 8.58
C ALA A 236 -4.61 -8.60 8.83
N ILE A 237 -3.38 -8.28 8.38
CA ILE A 237 -2.82 -6.91 8.53
C ILE A 237 -3.68 -5.88 7.79
N ILE A 238 -4.12 -6.21 6.58
CA ILE A 238 -4.99 -5.32 5.78
C ILE A 238 -6.33 -5.14 6.47
N ASP A 239 -6.95 -6.22 6.95
CA ASP A 239 -8.26 -6.20 7.60
C ASP A 239 -8.26 -5.36 8.88
N ASP A 240 -7.25 -5.55 9.74
CA ASP A 240 -7.06 -4.75 10.95
C ASP A 240 -6.95 -3.25 10.60
N SER A 241 -6.06 -2.92 9.65
CA SER A 241 -5.84 -1.53 9.24
C SER A 241 -7.09 -0.90 8.63
N VAL A 242 -7.76 -1.62 7.73
CA VAL A 242 -8.99 -1.17 7.07
C VAL A 242 -10.12 -0.97 8.08
N THR A 243 -10.26 -1.86 9.06
CA THR A 243 -11.29 -1.76 10.11
C THR A 243 -11.05 -0.52 10.97
N THR A 244 -9.82 -0.27 11.40
CA THR A 244 -9.44 0.96 12.11
C THR A 244 -9.74 2.21 11.29
N ILE A 245 -9.37 2.21 10.00
CA ILE A 245 -9.58 3.36 9.12
C ILE A 245 -11.07 3.63 8.90
N ALA A 246 -11.88 2.60 8.62
CA ALA A 246 -13.31 2.77 8.40
C ALA A 246 -14.02 3.37 9.62
N ALA A 247 -13.65 2.93 10.82
CA ALA A 247 -14.17 3.50 12.06
C ALA A 247 -13.81 4.99 12.21
N ALA A 248 -12.54 5.35 11.98
CA ALA A 248 -12.06 6.73 12.07
C ALA A 248 -12.64 7.66 10.99
N LEU A 249 -13.00 7.13 9.82
CA LEU A 249 -13.65 7.90 8.75
C LEU A 249 -15.13 8.21 9.04
N ALA A 250 -15.79 7.42 9.88
CA ALA A 250 -17.24 7.51 10.09
C ALA A 250 -17.72 8.90 10.54
N PRO A 251 -17.06 9.60 11.50
CA PRO A 251 -17.48 10.93 11.91
C PRO A 251 -17.35 11.97 10.78
N ALA A 252 -16.29 11.89 9.98
CA ALA A 252 -16.03 12.84 8.90
C ALA A 252 -16.99 12.65 7.71
N LEU A 253 -17.33 11.39 7.39
CA LEU A 253 -18.22 11.05 6.27
C LEU A 253 -19.70 11.26 6.59
N ARG A 254 -20.13 11.17 7.85
CA ARG A 254 -21.52 11.48 8.26
C ARG A 254 -21.86 12.98 8.24
N GLN A 255 -20.85 13.83 8.21
CA GLN A 255 -20.99 15.29 8.20
C GLN A 255 -20.89 15.90 6.80
N SER A 256 -20.64 15.08 5.77
CA SER A 256 -20.49 15.49 4.36
C SER A 256 -21.74 15.17 3.56
#